data_AF-A0A4Q2QSC2-F1
#
_entry.id   AF-A0A4Q2QSC2-F1
#
_cell.length_a   1.000
_cell.length_b   1.000
_cell.length_c   1.000
_cell.angle_alpha   90.00
_cell.angle_beta   90.00
_cell.angle_gamma   90.00
#
_symmetry.space_group_name_H-M   'P 1'
#
loop_
_entity.id
_entity.type
_entity.pdbx_description
1 polymer ?
#
loop_
_entity_poly.entity_id
_entity_poly.type
_entity_poly.pdbx_seq_one_letter_code
_entity_poly.pdbx_strand_id
1 'polypeptide(L)'
;SEAARLACELFDARHAYVQPHSGADANLVAYLAILSAKVQSPILTELGQEDPQKVSREDWAKVRSAFQNQRLLALDYYSGGHLTHGYRHNISSRLFDVYSYSVDPDTKLLDLDQLRTQLHEIKPLILLGGYSAYPRRINFAKLRELADEVGAVLMVDMAHFAGLVAGGVFEGDFNPVPHAHIITSTT
;
A
#
# COMPACT_ATOMS: atom_id res chain seq x y z
N SER A 1 -9.62 2.99 21.11
CA SER A 1 -10.85 2.27 21.49
C SER A 1 -10.48 0.85 21.90
N GLU A 2 -11.36 0.12 22.58
CA GLU A 2 -11.12 -1.28 22.93
C GLU A 2 -10.87 -2.15 21.69
N ALA A 3 -11.66 -1.96 20.62
CA ALA A 3 -11.47 -2.66 19.36
C ALA A 3 -10.06 -2.45 18.75
N ALA A 4 -9.53 -1.22 18.81
CA ALA A 4 -8.17 -0.95 18.32
C ALA A 4 -7.10 -1.65 19.18
N ARG A 5 -7.27 -1.68 20.51
CA ARG A 5 -6.37 -2.39 21.43
C ARG A 5 -6.34 -3.89 21.11
N LEU A 6 -7.50 -4.52 20.95
CA LEU A 6 -7.60 -5.94 20.60
C LEU A 6 -7.00 -6.24 19.22
N ALA A 7 -7.18 -5.36 18.24
CA ALA A 7 -6.54 -5.51 16.93
C ALA A 7 -5.01 -5.44 17.04
N CYS A 8 -4.47 -4.49 17.81
CA CYS A 8 -3.03 -4.42 18.09
C CYS A 8 -2.51 -5.70 18.75
N GLU A 9 -3.22 -6.23 19.75
CA GLU A 9 -2.83 -7.47 20.44
C GLU A 9 -2.91 -8.70 19.54
N LEU A 10 -3.95 -8.80 18.70
CA LEU A 10 -4.15 -9.94 17.80
C LEU A 10 -3.05 -10.05 16.75
N PHE A 11 -2.61 -8.92 16.21
CA PHE A 11 -1.65 -8.88 15.11
C PHE A 11 -0.23 -8.54 15.54
N ASP A 12 0.02 -8.25 16.83
CA ASP A 12 1.27 -7.66 17.31
C ASP A 12 1.61 -6.33 16.60
N ALA A 13 0.60 -5.50 16.39
CA ALA A 13 0.72 -4.22 15.70
C ALA A 13 0.87 -3.06 16.69
N ARG A 14 1.71 -2.07 16.33
CA ARG A 14 1.92 -0.87 17.18
C ARG A 14 0.68 0.02 17.27
N HIS A 15 -0.09 0.12 16.19
CA HIS A 15 -1.26 0.98 16.06
C HIS A 15 -2.33 0.30 15.20
N ALA A 16 -3.61 0.59 15.48
CA ALA A 16 -4.73 0.14 14.67
C ALA A 16 -5.76 1.26 14.49
N TYR A 17 -6.26 1.44 13.27
CA TYR A 17 -7.35 2.35 12.94
C TYR A 17 -8.56 1.55 12.45
N VAL A 18 -9.63 1.56 13.26
CA VAL A 18 -10.77 0.63 13.13
C VAL A 18 -12.08 1.31 12.72
N GLN A 19 -11.99 2.50 12.13
CA GLN A 19 -13.16 3.23 11.63
C GLN A 19 -13.51 3.04 10.13
N PRO A 20 -12.60 2.58 9.23
CA PRO A 20 -12.99 2.35 7.85
C PRO A 20 -14.19 1.41 7.74
N HIS A 21 -15.16 1.75 6.89
CA HIS A 21 -16.44 1.03 6.82
C HIS A 21 -16.34 -0.29 6.05
N SER A 22 -15.30 -0.46 5.24
CA SER A 22 -15.03 -1.65 4.43
C SER A 22 -13.55 -1.69 4.01
N GLY A 23 -13.10 -2.80 3.41
CA GLY A 23 -11.74 -2.91 2.89
C GLY A 23 -11.41 -1.89 1.79
N ALA A 24 -12.38 -1.52 0.94
CA ALA A 24 -12.18 -0.50 -0.08
C ALA A 24 -11.94 0.89 0.55
N ASP A 25 -12.67 1.20 1.61
CA ASP A 25 -12.51 2.44 2.38
C ASP A 25 -11.18 2.44 3.15
N ALA A 26 -10.78 1.29 3.71
CA ALA A 26 -9.50 1.13 4.40
C ALA A 26 -8.31 1.40 3.45
N ASN A 27 -8.36 0.87 2.23
CA ASN A 27 -7.36 1.14 1.20
C ASN A 27 -7.30 2.63 0.84
N LEU A 28 -8.45 3.29 0.67
CA LEU A 28 -8.50 4.72 0.37
C LEU A 28 -7.88 5.56 1.50
N VAL A 29 -8.21 5.26 2.76
CA VAL A 29 -7.63 5.95 3.92
C VAL A 29 -6.11 5.74 3.98
N ALA A 30 -5.63 4.51 3.74
CA ALA A 30 -4.20 4.22 3.70
C ALA A 30 -3.48 5.02 2.60
N TYR A 31 -4.05 5.08 1.38
CA TYR A 31 -3.51 5.89 0.29
C TYR A 31 -3.40 7.37 0.67
N LEU A 32 -4.46 7.94 1.23
CA LEU A 32 -4.46 9.34 1.65
C LEU A 32 -3.45 9.60 2.77
N ALA A 33 -3.33 8.69 3.74
CA ALA A 33 -2.33 8.80 4.81
C ALA A 33 -0.89 8.78 4.27
N ILE A 34 -0.60 7.90 3.30
CA ILE A 34 0.71 7.82 2.65
C ILE A 34 0.99 9.11 1.88
N LEU A 35 0.05 9.57 1.05
CA LEU A 35 0.19 10.79 0.29
C LEU A 35 0.41 12.01 1.19
N SER A 36 -0.34 12.10 2.29
CA SER A 36 -0.14 13.16 3.29
C SER A 36 1.24 13.10 3.91
N ALA A 37 1.69 11.93 4.37
CA ALA A 37 2.96 11.79 5.08
C ALA A 37 4.20 11.91 4.17
N LYS A 38 4.12 11.38 2.93
CA LYS A 38 5.27 11.25 2.03
C LYS A 38 5.36 12.32 0.95
N VAL A 39 4.27 13.06 0.70
CA VAL A 39 4.24 14.08 -0.35
C VAL A 39 3.85 15.43 0.22
N GLN A 40 2.69 15.52 0.89
CA GLN A 40 2.21 16.80 1.41
C GLN A 40 3.14 17.34 2.50
N SER A 41 3.41 16.57 3.55
CA SER A 41 4.19 17.04 4.69
C SER A 41 5.61 17.52 4.30
N PRO A 42 6.39 16.80 3.46
CA PRO A 42 7.69 17.31 3.02
C PRO A 42 7.61 18.64 2.27
N ILE A 43 6.66 18.80 1.34
CA ILE A 43 6.49 20.06 0.60
C ILE A 43 6.11 21.20 1.54
N LEU A 44 5.23 20.94 2.51
CA LEU A 44 4.86 21.89 3.55
C LEU A 44 6.06 22.32 4.39
N THR A 45 6.92 21.37 4.80
CA THR A 45 8.16 21.65 5.50
C THR A 45 9.12 22.50 4.65
N GLU A 46 9.28 22.21 3.37
CA GLU A 46 10.11 23.00 2.44
C GLU A 46 9.61 24.45 2.28
N LEU A 47 8.29 24.64 2.35
CA LEU A 47 7.65 25.96 2.34
C LEU A 47 7.73 26.68 3.70
N GLY A 48 8.28 26.05 4.74
CA GLY A 48 8.31 26.58 6.10
C GLY A 48 6.93 26.75 6.72
N GLN A 49 5.94 25.96 6.30
CA GLN A 49 4.56 26.02 6.78
C GLN A 49 4.08 24.63 7.19
N GLU A 50 3.79 24.40 8.47
CA GLU A 50 3.26 23.10 8.93
C GLU A 50 1.73 22.99 8.79
N ASP A 51 1.03 24.13 8.77
CA ASP A 51 -0.43 24.19 8.70
C ASP A 51 -0.88 24.44 7.24
N PRO A 52 -1.53 23.47 6.57
CA PRO A 52 -2.02 23.62 5.20
C PRO A 52 -2.92 24.85 4.99
N GLN A 53 -3.64 25.30 6.03
CA GLN A 53 -4.54 26.45 5.92
C GLN A 53 -3.80 27.78 5.77
N LYS A 54 -2.52 27.83 6.16
CA LYS A 54 -1.67 29.03 6.07
C LYS A 54 -0.90 29.12 4.76
N VAL A 55 -1.00 28.09 3.92
CA VAL A 55 -0.31 28.02 2.63
C VAL A 55 -1.02 28.92 1.61
N SER A 56 -0.24 29.65 0.80
CA SER A 56 -0.80 30.46 -0.28
C SER A 56 -1.58 29.60 -1.27
N ARG A 57 -2.54 30.19 -2.00
CA ARG A 57 -3.28 29.44 -3.04
C ARG A 57 -2.36 28.86 -4.11
N GLU A 58 -1.28 29.58 -4.45
CA GLU A 58 -0.30 29.14 -5.44
C GLU A 58 0.49 27.94 -4.94
N ASP A 59 1.01 27.99 -3.71
CA ASP A 59 1.79 26.89 -3.14
C ASP A 59 0.92 25.67 -2.84
N TRP A 60 -0.33 25.90 -2.42
CA TRP A 60 -1.30 24.82 -2.27
C TRP A 60 -1.60 24.13 -3.61
N ALA A 61 -1.61 24.88 -4.72
CA ALA A 61 -1.75 24.26 -6.04
C ALA A 61 -0.57 23.34 -6.38
N LYS A 62 0.67 23.70 -5.97
CA LYS A 62 1.85 22.85 -6.10
C LYS A 62 1.71 21.58 -5.27
N VAL A 63 1.29 21.71 -4.00
CA VAL A 63 1.02 20.57 -3.11
C VAL A 63 0.00 19.61 -3.73
N ARG A 64 -1.16 20.12 -4.16
CA ARG A 64 -2.20 19.28 -4.78
C ARG A 64 -1.72 18.60 -6.06
N SER A 65 -0.96 19.32 -6.90
CA SER A 65 -0.43 18.74 -8.13
C SER A 65 0.54 17.61 -7.84
N ALA A 66 1.42 17.77 -6.86
CA ALA A 66 2.33 16.70 -6.43
C ALA A 66 1.56 15.52 -5.84
N PHE A 67 0.54 15.79 -5.00
CA PHE A 67 -0.30 14.79 -4.35
C PHE A 67 -1.02 13.87 -5.35
N GLN A 68 -1.48 14.40 -6.49
CA GLN A 68 -2.19 13.64 -7.53
C GLN A 68 -1.27 12.98 -8.56
N ASN A 69 0.01 13.37 -8.61
CA ASN A 69 0.98 12.88 -9.59
C ASN A 69 1.91 11.81 -8.99
N GLN A 70 1.34 10.89 -8.21
CA GLN A 70 2.07 9.82 -7.56
C GLN A 70 1.77 8.49 -8.23
N ARG A 71 2.74 7.58 -8.17
CA ARG A 71 2.68 6.28 -8.84
C ARG A 71 2.35 5.17 -7.85
N LEU A 72 1.49 4.24 -8.29
CA LEU A 72 1.13 3.03 -7.56
C LEU A 72 1.53 1.83 -8.41
N LEU A 73 2.24 0.86 -7.82
CA LEU A 73 2.54 -0.42 -8.46
C LEU A 73 1.86 -1.54 -7.66
N ALA A 74 0.97 -2.30 -8.31
CA ALA A 74 0.15 -3.31 -7.65
C ALA A 74 -0.07 -4.57 -8.52
N LEU A 75 -0.51 -5.68 -7.91
CA LEU A 75 -0.78 -6.91 -8.65
C LEU A 75 -1.95 -6.71 -9.62
N ASP A 76 -1.79 -7.11 -10.87
CA ASP A 76 -2.83 -6.95 -11.88
C ASP A 76 -4.08 -7.81 -11.58
N TYR A 77 -5.24 -7.35 -12.04
CA TYR A 77 -6.53 -8.00 -11.79
C TYR A 77 -6.61 -9.43 -12.33
N TYR A 78 -6.00 -9.72 -13.48
CA TYR A 78 -6.03 -11.03 -14.11
C TYR A 78 -5.09 -12.04 -13.45
N SER A 79 -4.08 -11.56 -12.71
CA SER A 79 -3.21 -12.39 -11.86
C SER A 79 -3.72 -12.54 -10.42
N GLY A 80 -4.94 -12.07 -10.14
CA GLY A 80 -5.59 -12.23 -8.86
C GLY A 80 -5.53 -11.03 -7.94
N GLY A 81 -5.12 -9.85 -8.44
CA GLY A 81 -5.28 -8.57 -7.74
C GLY A 81 -6.74 -8.17 -7.53
N HIS A 82 -6.97 -7.06 -6.82
CA HIS A 82 -8.30 -6.55 -6.50
C HIS A 82 -8.63 -5.25 -7.26
N LEU A 83 -9.90 -4.88 -7.36
CA LEU A 83 -10.31 -3.65 -8.07
C LEU A 83 -9.68 -2.37 -7.49
N THR A 84 -9.39 -2.35 -6.19
CA THR A 84 -8.75 -1.21 -5.51
C THR A 84 -7.24 -1.14 -5.72
N HIS A 85 -6.66 -2.12 -6.41
CA HIS A 85 -5.24 -2.21 -6.74
C HIS A 85 -4.97 -1.54 -8.10
N GLY A 86 -5.78 -0.55 -8.48
CA GLY A 86 -5.58 0.21 -9.71
C GLY A 86 -6.30 -0.32 -10.96
N TYR A 87 -7.48 -0.95 -10.79
CA TYR A 87 -8.38 -1.15 -11.91
C TYR A 87 -8.82 0.21 -12.48
N ARG A 88 -8.78 0.41 -13.80
CA ARG A 88 -8.95 1.73 -14.45
C ARG A 88 -10.22 2.49 -14.07
N HIS A 89 -11.30 1.79 -13.70
CA HIS A 89 -12.55 2.43 -13.29
C HIS A 89 -12.65 2.72 -11.79
N ASN A 90 -11.72 2.20 -10.98
CA ASN A 90 -11.68 2.43 -9.54
C ASN A 90 -11.07 3.80 -9.21
N ILE A 91 -11.38 4.31 -8.02
CA ILE A 91 -10.85 5.60 -7.52
C ILE A 91 -9.32 5.59 -7.39
N SER A 92 -8.70 4.45 -7.08
CA SER A 92 -7.23 4.30 -7.03
C SER A 92 -6.56 4.78 -8.33
N SER A 93 -7.08 4.37 -9.49
CA SER A 93 -6.58 4.80 -10.81
C SER A 93 -6.86 6.27 -11.16
N ARG A 94 -7.69 6.96 -10.37
CA ARG A 94 -7.90 8.41 -10.51
C ARG A 94 -7.02 9.21 -9.57
N LEU A 95 -6.53 8.59 -8.49
CA LEU A 95 -5.65 9.20 -7.50
C LEU A 95 -4.17 9.02 -7.86
N PHE A 96 -3.83 7.94 -8.55
CA PHE A 96 -2.46 7.57 -8.90
C PHE A 96 -2.30 7.29 -10.40
N ASP A 97 -1.09 7.48 -10.89
CA ASP A 97 -0.59 6.87 -12.13
C ASP A 97 -0.24 5.40 -11.84
N VAL A 98 -1.13 4.49 -12.22
CA VAL A 98 -1.07 3.08 -11.82
C VAL A 98 -0.33 2.25 -12.84
N TYR A 99 0.60 1.43 -12.33
CA TYR A 99 1.27 0.36 -13.04
C TYR A 99 0.95 -0.98 -12.38
N SER A 100 1.15 -2.08 -13.12
CA SER A 100 0.91 -3.41 -12.59
C SER A 100 2.11 -4.32 -12.74
N TYR A 101 2.33 -5.15 -11.73
CA TYR A 101 3.15 -6.36 -11.83
C TYR A 101 2.24 -7.58 -11.93
N SER A 102 2.82 -8.69 -12.39
CA SER A 102 2.07 -9.90 -12.74
C SER A 102 2.75 -11.14 -12.17
N VAL A 103 2.17 -12.30 -12.48
CA VAL A 103 2.81 -13.59 -12.22
C VAL A 103 3.49 -14.08 -13.49
N ASP A 104 4.53 -14.89 -13.33
CA ASP A 104 5.11 -15.64 -14.42
C ASP A 104 4.06 -16.57 -15.05
N PRO A 105 3.88 -16.56 -16.38
CA PRO A 105 2.80 -17.28 -17.04
C PRO A 105 2.95 -18.79 -17.02
N ASP A 106 4.12 -19.35 -16.73
CA ASP A 106 4.32 -20.80 -16.70
C ASP A 106 4.17 -21.35 -15.28
N THR A 107 4.84 -20.72 -14.32
CA THR A 107 4.89 -21.12 -12.91
C THR A 107 3.73 -20.58 -12.07
N LYS A 108 3.08 -19.50 -12.54
CA LYS A 108 2.08 -18.72 -11.80
C LYS A 108 2.62 -18.15 -10.48
N LEU A 109 3.94 -18.00 -10.37
CA LEU A 109 4.59 -17.37 -9.21
C LEU A 109 4.87 -15.90 -9.49
N LEU A 110 4.92 -15.07 -8.45
CA LEU A 110 5.41 -13.70 -8.61
C LEU A 110 6.88 -13.76 -9.05
N ASP A 111 7.18 -13.12 -10.18
CA ASP A 111 8.55 -12.92 -10.65
C ASP A 111 9.15 -11.72 -9.93
N LEU A 112 9.97 -11.99 -8.92
CA LEU A 112 10.57 -10.96 -8.09
C LEU A 112 11.70 -10.20 -8.80
N ASP A 113 12.35 -10.80 -9.80
CA ASP A 113 13.39 -10.13 -10.59
C ASP A 113 12.76 -9.17 -11.61
N GLN A 114 11.67 -9.58 -12.24
CA GLN A 114 10.85 -8.68 -13.06
C GLN A 114 10.28 -7.55 -12.20
N LEU A 115 9.71 -7.85 -11.03
CA LEU A 115 9.18 -6.83 -10.12
C LEU A 115 10.27 -5.83 -9.70
N ARG A 116 11.48 -6.31 -9.38
CA ARG A 116 12.62 -5.44 -9.08
C ARG A 116 12.92 -4.50 -10.25
N THR A 117 12.99 -5.03 -11.47
CA THR A 117 13.24 -4.22 -12.68
C THR A 117 12.18 -3.13 -12.83
N GLN A 118 10.90 -3.49 -12.72
CA GLN A 118 9.79 -2.54 -12.79
C GLN A 118 9.87 -1.47 -11.70
N LEU A 119 10.23 -1.84 -10.46
CA LEU A 119 10.38 -0.90 -9.35
C LEU A 119 11.45 0.16 -9.63
N HIS A 120 12.62 -0.23 -10.15
CA HIS A 120 13.70 0.71 -10.45
C HIS A 120 13.38 1.64 -11.63
N GLU A 121 12.59 1.17 -12.60
CA GLU A 121 12.11 1.98 -13.73
C GLU A 121 10.99 2.94 -13.32
N ILE A 122 9.98 2.43 -12.61
CA ILE A 122 8.74 3.17 -12.30
C ILE A 122 8.93 4.06 -11.07
N LYS A 123 9.71 3.63 -10.08
CA LYS A 123 9.90 4.28 -8.77
C LYS A 123 8.56 4.72 -8.15
N PRO A 124 7.66 3.76 -7.86
CA PRO A 124 6.35 4.08 -7.34
C PRO A 124 6.45 4.66 -5.93
N LEU A 125 5.48 5.50 -5.56
CA LEU A 125 5.34 5.92 -4.16
C LEU A 125 4.89 4.73 -3.29
N ILE A 126 4.04 3.86 -3.86
CA ILE A 126 3.45 2.72 -3.16
C ILE A 126 3.70 1.45 -3.98
N LEU A 127 4.31 0.46 -3.33
CA LEU A 127 4.25 -0.93 -3.76
C LEU A 127 3.14 -1.61 -2.96
N LEU A 128 2.08 -2.06 -3.63
CA LEU A 128 0.97 -2.76 -2.99
C LEU A 128 1.13 -4.27 -3.13
N GLY A 129 1.25 -4.96 -2.00
CA GLY A 129 1.26 -6.42 -1.90
C GLY A 129 -0.07 -6.93 -1.36
N GLY A 130 -0.84 -7.66 -2.16
CA GLY A 130 -2.15 -8.15 -1.72
C GLY A 130 -2.90 -8.75 -2.90
N TYR A 131 -3.90 -9.58 -2.61
CA TYR A 131 -4.60 -10.32 -3.65
C TYR A 131 -5.99 -10.77 -3.18
N SER A 132 -6.86 -10.99 -4.17
CA SER A 132 -8.13 -11.66 -4.00
C SER A 132 -8.10 -13.11 -4.46
N ALA A 133 -7.35 -13.42 -5.53
CA ALA A 133 -7.38 -14.73 -6.16
C ALA A 133 -5.97 -15.25 -6.49
N TYR A 134 -5.10 -15.31 -5.48
CA TYR A 134 -3.75 -15.85 -5.61
C TYR A 134 -3.49 -16.95 -4.56
N PRO A 135 -3.26 -18.22 -4.97
CA PRO A 135 -3.23 -19.36 -4.06
C PRO A 135 -1.84 -19.66 -3.46
N ARG A 136 -0.90 -18.72 -3.53
CA ARG A 136 0.48 -18.90 -3.05
C ARG A 136 0.78 -17.84 -2.00
N ARG A 137 1.69 -18.18 -1.08
CA ARG A 137 2.18 -17.22 -0.08
C ARG A 137 3.11 -16.23 -0.76
N ILE A 138 2.95 -14.95 -0.45
CA ILE A 138 3.87 -13.90 -0.86
C ILE A 138 4.96 -13.76 0.21
N ASN A 139 6.22 -13.70 -0.21
CA ASN A 139 7.32 -13.35 0.70
C ASN A 139 7.33 -11.83 0.92
N PHE A 140 6.75 -11.37 2.04
CA PHE A 140 6.63 -9.95 2.36
C PHE A 140 7.95 -9.34 2.80
N ALA A 141 8.87 -10.12 3.39
CA ALA A 141 10.23 -9.67 3.67
C ALA A 141 10.94 -9.23 2.39
N LYS A 142 10.79 -10.03 1.32
CA LYS A 142 11.38 -9.72 0.01
C LYS A 142 10.69 -8.54 -0.67
N LEU A 143 9.35 -8.44 -0.58
CA LEU A 143 8.65 -7.23 -1.06
C LEU A 143 9.12 -5.97 -0.31
N ARG A 144 9.43 -6.10 0.98
CA ARG A 144 9.94 -4.98 1.78
C ARG A 144 11.34 -4.56 1.33
N GLU A 145 12.25 -5.51 1.14
CA GLU A 145 13.58 -5.24 0.57
C GLU A 145 13.47 -4.48 -0.76
N LEU A 146 12.63 -4.96 -1.68
CA LEU A 146 12.42 -4.34 -2.98
C LEU A 146 11.81 -2.94 -2.89
N ALA A 147 10.86 -2.71 -1.98
CA ALA A 147 10.28 -1.39 -1.76
C ALA A 147 11.33 -0.40 -1.23
N ASP A 148 12.16 -0.85 -0.28
CA ASP A 148 13.21 -0.01 0.31
C ASP A 148 14.30 0.37 -0.71
N GLU A 149 14.63 -0.51 -1.67
CA GLU A 149 15.59 -0.22 -2.76
C GLU A 149 15.24 1.06 -3.56
N VAL A 150 13.95 1.38 -3.68
CA VAL A 150 13.45 2.53 -4.46
C VAL A 150 12.77 3.59 -3.60
N GLY A 151 12.76 3.43 -2.27
CA GLY A 151 12.10 4.34 -1.34
C GLY A 151 10.57 4.29 -1.35
N ALA A 152 9.98 3.21 -1.86
CA ALA A 152 8.53 3.02 -1.91
C ALA A 152 7.97 2.62 -0.54
N VAL A 153 6.73 3.03 -0.28
CA VAL A 153 5.97 2.49 0.86
C VAL A 153 5.38 1.13 0.47
N LEU A 154 5.88 0.06 1.08
CA LEU A 154 5.18 -1.22 1.08
C LEU A 154 3.86 -1.14 1.86
N MET A 155 2.75 -1.21 1.14
CA MET A 155 1.41 -1.37 1.68
C MET A 155 0.91 -2.79 1.43
N VAL A 156 0.38 -3.47 2.44
CA VAL A 156 -0.17 -4.82 2.28
C VAL A 156 -1.68 -4.85 2.51
N ASP A 157 -2.43 -5.34 1.52
CA ASP A 157 -3.85 -5.63 1.64
C ASP A 157 -4.03 -7.12 1.94
N MET A 158 -4.33 -7.43 3.21
CA MET A 158 -4.46 -8.80 3.69
C MET A 158 -5.90 -9.30 3.79
N ALA A 159 -6.87 -8.63 3.17
CA ALA A 159 -8.29 -8.94 3.31
C ALA A 159 -8.65 -10.43 3.20
N HIS A 160 -8.03 -11.15 2.24
CA HIS A 160 -8.31 -12.57 2.00
C HIS A 160 -7.53 -13.55 2.88
N PHE A 161 -6.52 -13.10 3.61
CA PHE A 161 -5.65 -13.97 4.42
C PHE A 161 -5.41 -13.47 5.85
N ALA A 162 -6.11 -12.42 6.29
CA ALA A 162 -5.99 -11.87 7.64
C ALA A 162 -6.22 -12.91 8.74
N GLY A 163 -7.16 -13.84 8.55
CA GLY A 163 -7.38 -14.94 9.49
C GLY A 163 -6.20 -15.90 9.61
N LEU A 164 -5.42 -16.09 8.54
CA LEU A 164 -4.19 -16.90 8.57
C LEU A 164 -3.04 -16.18 9.26
N VAL A 165 -3.01 -14.85 9.20
CA VAL A 165 -2.07 -14.01 9.97
C VAL A 165 -2.45 -14.05 11.45
N ALA A 166 -3.71 -13.74 11.78
CA ALA A 166 -4.23 -13.76 13.15
C ALA A 166 -4.12 -15.15 13.81
N GLY A 167 -4.31 -16.21 13.03
CA GLY A 167 -4.19 -17.60 13.48
C GLY A 167 -2.76 -18.13 13.55
N GLY A 168 -1.73 -17.32 13.27
CA GLY A 168 -0.32 -17.73 13.33
C GLY A 168 0.10 -18.73 12.25
N VAL A 169 -0.62 -18.83 11.13
CA VAL A 169 -0.24 -19.71 10.00
C VAL A 169 0.73 -19.00 9.05
N PHE A 170 0.56 -17.69 8.89
CA PHE A 170 1.49 -16.84 8.16
C PHE A 170 2.54 -16.30 9.13
N GLU A 171 3.73 -16.89 9.09
CA GLU A 171 4.84 -16.60 10.01
C GLU A 171 6.10 -16.17 9.24
N GLY A 172 7.07 -15.60 9.97
CA GLY A 172 8.38 -15.21 9.43
C GLY A 172 8.27 -14.27 8.23
N ASP A 173 8.90 -14.65 7.12
CA ASP A 173 8.89 -13.89 5.86
C ASP A 173 7.50 -13.76 5.22
N PHE A 174 6.56 -14.62 5.61
CA PHE A 174 5.18 -14.63 5.09
C PHE A 174 4.19 -13.90 6.00
N ASN A 175 4.61 -13.44 7.19
CA ASN A 175 3.79 -12.55 8.00
C ASN A 175 3.98 -11.10 7.53
N PRO A 176 2.94 -10.39 7.04
CA PRO A 176 3.13 -9.02 6.58
C PRO A 176 3.38 -8.01 7.70
N VAL A 177 2.96 -8.29 8.94
CA VAL A 177 3.03 -7.33 10.08
C VAL A 177 4.43 -6.80 10.34
N PRO A 178 5.49 -7.63 10.45
CA PRO A 178 6.85 -7.12 10.68
C PRO A 178 7.46 -6.40 9.46
N HIS A 179 6.92 -6.58 8.26
CA HIS A 179 7.58 -6.15 7.02
C HIS A 179 6.91 -4.93 6.38
N ALA A 180 5.57 -4.89 6.35
CA ALA A 180 4.81 -3.82 5.71
C ALA A 180 4.87 -2.52 6.51
N HIS A 181 4.84 -1.38 5.80
CA HIS A 181 4.71 -0.08 6.44
C HIS A 181 3.27 0.20 6.89
N ILE A 182 2.31 -0.23 6.08
CA ILE A 182 0.88 -0.11 6.33
C ILE A 182 0.20 -1.41 5.92
N ILE A 183 -0.76 -1.86 6.72
CA ILE A 183 -1.60 -3.01 6.43
C ILE A 183 -3.06 -2.57 6.43
N THR A 184 -3.81 -3.03 5.42
CA THR A 184 -5.26 -2.91 5.34
C THR A 184 -5.89 -4.30 5.31
N SER A 185 -7.13 -4.39 5.78
CA SER A 185 -7.88 -5.64 5.79
C SER A 185 -9.39 -5.39 5.86
N THR A 186 -10.17 -6.38 5.45
CA THR A 186 -11.55 -6.58 5.91
C THR A 186 -11.56 -7.32 7.25
N THR A 187 -12.71 -7.36 7.91
CA THR A 187 -12.95 -8.08 9.18
C THR A 187 -13.93 -9.21 9.00
#